data_AF-J9YY44-F1
#
_entry.id   AF-J9YY44-F1
#
_cell.length_a   1.000
_cell.length_b   1.000
_cell.length_c   1.000
_cell.angle_alpha   90.00
_cell.angle_beta   90.00
_cell.angle_gamma   90.00
#
_symmetry.space_group_name_H-M   'P 1'
#
loop_
_entity.id
_entity.type
_entity.pdbx_description
1 polymer ?
#
loop_
_entity_poly.entity_id
_entity_poly.type
_entity_poly.pdbx_seq_one_letter_code
_entity_poly.pdbx_strand_id
1 'polypeptide(L)' 'MAIFQDSVLMGGFFFFLSTYLLYFSTKKISQSQLPEKTRKKLNVFCFVVFIAIVILIFAYHSSHYMSNLNG' A
#
# COMPACT_ATOMS: atom_id res chain seq x y z
N MET A 1 -5.03 -22.25 -7.27
CA MET A 1 -4.05 -22.14 -6.17
C MET A 1 -4.74 -21.39 -5.04
N ALA A 2 -5.34 -22.12 -4.08
CA ALA A 2 -6.38 -21.61 -3.17
C ALA A 2 -5.99 -20.36 -2.37
N ILE A 3 -4.70 -20.17 -2.10
CA ILE A 3 -4.15 -19.02 -1.35
C ILE A 3 -4.37 -17.69 -2.08
N PHE A 4 -4.35 -17.68 -3.42
CA PHE A 4 -4.55 -16.45 -4.21
C PHE A 4 -6.02 -16.00 -4.27
N GLN A 5 -6.95 -16.82 -3.80
CA GLN A 5 -8.37 -16.48 -3.71
C GLN A 5 -8.77 -16.04 -2.31
N ASP A 6 -7.87 -16.17 -1.33
CA ASP A 6 -8.09 -15.66 0.01
C ASP A 6 -7.80 -14.16 0.04
N SER A 7 -8.86 -13.36 0.01
CA SER A 7 -8.76 -11.90 0.03
C SER A 7 -8.08 -11.35 1.30
N VAL A 8 -8.10 -12.08 2.42
CA VAL A 8 -7.40 -11.71 3.66
C VAL A 8 -5.90 -11.87 3.47
N LEU A 9 -5.47 -13.06 3.03
CA LEU A 9 -4.03 -13.35 2.84
C LEU A 9 -3.43 -12.50 1.72
N MET A 10 -4.14 -12.34 0.60
CA MET A 10 -3.71 -11.48 -0.49
C MET A 10 -3.69 -10.00 -0.08
N GLY A 11 -4.73 -9.52 0.60
CA GLY A 11 -4.77 -8.15 1.12
C GLY A 11 -3.65 -7.87 2.12
N GLY A 12 -3.40 -8.79 3.04
CA GLY A 12 -2.30 -8.71 4.01
C GLY A 12 -0.93 -8.69 3.33
N PHE A 13 -0.71 -9.55 2.33
CA PHE A 13 0.52 -9.55 1.54
C PHE A 13 0.77 -8.18 0.87
N PHE A 14 -0.23 -7.64 0.17
CA PHE A 14 -0.11 -6.33 -0.47
C PHE A 14 0.09 -5.19 0.53
N PHE A 15 -0.48 -5.28 1.73
CA PHE A 15 -0.25 -4.31 2.79
C PHE A 15 1.21 -4.30 3.25
N PHE A 16 1.78 -5.47 3.55
CA PHE A 16 3.18 -5.57 3.96
C PHE A 16 4.14 -5.16 2.83
N LEU A 17 3.85 -5.57 1.60
CA LEU A 17 4.64 -5.16 0.43
C LEU A 17 4.61 -3.64 0.25
N SER A 18 3.44 -3.02 0.36
CA SER A 18 3.29 -1.56 0.25
C SER A 18 4.03 -0.83 1.38
N THR A 19 4.01 -1.38 2.59
CA THR A 19 4.75 -0.86 3.74
C THR A 19 6.26 -0.92 3.51
N TYR A 20 6.75 -2.05 2.97
CA TYR A 20 8.16 -2.21 2.59
C TYR A 20 8.57 -1.20 1.51
N LEU A 21 7.73 -1.01 0.47
CA LEU A 21 7.98 -0.05 -0.60
C LEU A 21 7.99 1.40 -0.09
N LEU A 22 7.11 1.75 0.85
CA LEU A 22 7.12 3.05 1.52
C LEU A 22 8.43 3.27 2.29
N TYR A 23 8.86 2.29 3.08
CA TYR A 23 10.13 2.36 3.80
C TYR A 23 11.31 2.48 2.84
N PHE A 24 11.38 1.65 1.80
CA PHE A 24 12.44 1.68 0.81
C PHE A 24 12.50 3.05 0.09
N SER A 25 11.34 3.58 -0.30
CA SER A 25 11.25 4.87 -1.01
C SER A 25 11.66 6.03 -0.12
N THR A 26 11.15 6.11 1.10
CA THR A 26 11.50 7.16 2.06
C THR A 26 12.98 7.10 2.46
N LYS A 27 13.54 5.89 2.62
CA LYS A 27 14.99 5.70 2.83
C LYS A 27 15.81 6.23 1.66
N LYS A 28 15.45 5.88 0.42
CA LYS A 28 16.13 6.37 -0.80
C LYS A 28 16.01 7.89 -0.95
N ILE A 29 14.84 8.47 -0.68
CA ILE A 29 14.64 9.93 -0.68
C ILE A 29 15.53 10.60 0.38
N SER A 30 15.63 10.00 1.57
CA SER A 30 16.47 10.55 2.64
C SER A 30 17.96 10.55 2.31
N GLN A 31 18.42 9.51 1.60
CA GLN A 31 19.82 9.38 1.14
C GLN A 31 20.14 10.21 -0.12
N SER A 32 19.13 10.77 -0.79
CA SER A 32 19.33 11.57 -2.00
C SER A 32 19.93 12.94 -1.69
N GLN A 33 20.74 13.46 -2.63
CA GLN A 33 21.29 14.83 -2.57
C GLN A 33 20.27 15.90 -3.00
N LEU A 34 18.97 15.58 -2.95
CA LEU A 34 17.91 16.52 -3.34
C LEU A 34 17.75 17.65 -2.33
N PRO A 35 17.27 18.83 -2.76
CA PRO A 35 16.93 19.92 -1.87
C PRO A 35 15.91 19.49 -0.80
N GLU A 36 16.04 20.02 0.41
CA GLU A 36 15.19 19.66 1.56
C GLU A 36 13.68 19.82 1.26
N LYS A 37 13.31 20.91 0.58
CA LYS A 37 11.93 21.17 0.15
C LYS A 37 11.39 20.07 -0.77
N THR A 38 12.22 19.57 -1.69
CA THR A 38 11.85 18.51 -2.63
C THR A 38 11.74 17.16 -1.91
N ARG A 39 12.67 16.84 -1.00
CA ARG A 39 12.60 15.63 -0.16
C ARG A 39 11.32 15.59 0.67
N LYS A 40 10.94 16.71 1.29
CA LYS A 40 9.67 16.84 2.03
C LYS A 40 8.46 16.56 1.14
N LYS A 41 8.38 17.19 -0.04
CA LYS A 41 7.29 16.95 -1.00
C LYS A 41 7.22 15.48 -1.44
N LEU A 42 8.36 14.86 -1.77
CA LEU A 42 8.42 13.45 -2.19
C LEU A 42 8.00 12.50 -1.06
N ASN A 43 8.43 12.74 0.18
CA ASN A 43 8.00 11.93 1.31
C ASN A 43 6.48 12.02 1.52
N VAL A 44 5.92 13.23 1.50
CA VAL A 44 4.46 13.42 1.61
C VAL A 44 3.74 12.71 0.47
N PHE A 45 4.25 12.81 -0.76
CA PHE A 45 3.69 12.12 -1.92
C PHE A 45 3.71 10.58 -1.73
N CYS A 46 4.82 10.00 -1.27
CA CYS A 46 4.89 8.56 -0.96
C CYS A 46 3.84 8.15 0.09
N PHE A 47 3.60 8.96 1.12
CA PHE A 47 2.57 8.71 2.11
C PHE A 47 1.15 8.77 1.52
N VAL A 48 0.86 9.76 0.68
CA VAL A 48 -0.45 9.87 0.00
C VAL A 48 -0.71 8.64 -0.88
N VAL A 49 0.28 8.22 -1.66
CA VAL A 49 0.19 7.00 -2.48
C VAL A 49 -0.03 5.76 -1.60
N PHE A 50 0.69 5.63 -0.49
CA PHE A 50 0.51 4.52 0.44
C PHE A 50 -0.92 4.47 1.01
N ILE A 51 -1.47 5.60 1.44
CA ILE A 51 -2.86 5.68 1.94
C ILE A 51 -3.86 5.24 0.85
N ALA A 52 -3.68 5.71 -0.39
CA ALA A 52 -4.54 5.29 -1.50
C ALA A 52 -4.50 3.78 -1.73
N ILE A 53 -3.31 3.17 -1.67
CA ILE A 53 -3.15 1.71 -1.79
C ILE A 53 -3.86 0.98 -0.65
N VAL A 54 -3.71 1.44 0.60
CA VAL A 54 -4.39 0.86 1.76
C VAL A 54 -5.90 0.88 1.58
N ILE A 55 -6.47 2.01 1.13
CA ILE A 55 -7.91 2.12 0.85
C ILE A 55 -8.34 1.10 -0.21
N LEU A 56 -7.57 0.93 -1.28
CA LEU A 56 -7.86 -0.05 -2.33
C LEU A 56 -7.81 -1.49 -1.83
N ILE A 57 -6.85 -1.83 -0.95
CA ILE A 57 -6.76 -3.16 -0.32
C ILE A 57 -8.02 -3.44 0.49
N PHE A 58 -8.45 -2.48 1.32
CA PHE A 58 -9.68 -2.63 2.12
C PHE A 58 -10.93 -2.70 1.23
N ALA A 59 -11.04 -1.87 0.19
CA ALA A 59 -12.17 -1.90 -0.73
C ALA A 59 -12.26 -3.26 -1.47
N TYR A 60 -11.13 -3.82 -1.89
CA TYR A 60 -11.06 -5.16 -2.49
C TYR A 60 -11.50 -6.23 -1.48
N HIS A 61 -10.96 -6.20 -0.27
CA HIS A 61 -11.31 -7.17 0.76
C HIS A 61 -12.79 -7.11 1.15
N SER A 62 -13.34 -5.90 1.35
CA SER A 62 -14.75 -5.68 1.67
C SER A 62 -15.68 -6.11 0.54
N SER A 63 -15.34 -5.84 -0.73
CA SER A 63 -16.18 -6.27 -1.87
C SER A 63 -16.20 -7.80 -2.03
N HIS A 64 -15.05 -8.47 -1.84
CA HIS A 64 -14.99 -9.93 -1.82
C HIS A 64 -15.79 -10.53 -0.67
N TYR A 65 -15.75 -9.90 0.52
CA TYR A 65 -16.55 -10.33 1.66
C TYR A 65 -18.06 -10.15 1.41
N MET A 66 -18.50 -9.00 0.89
CA MET A 66 -19.91 -8.75 0.58
C MET A 66 -20.44 -9.63 -0.56
N SER A 67 -19.62 -9.93 -1.57
CA SER A 67 -20.00 -10.84 -2.65
C SER A 67 -20.25 -12.26 -2.13
N ASN A 68 -19.53 -12.70 -1.09
CA ASN A 68 -19.74 -14.00 -0.46
C ASN A 68 -20.98 -14.03 0.47
N LEU A 69 -21.52 -12.87 0.86
CA LEU A 69 -22.72 -12.78 1.70
C LEU A 69 -24.03 -12.61 0.90
N ASN A 70 -23.93 -12.08 -0.32
CA ASN A 70 -25.07 -11.80 -1.19
C ASN A 70 -25.29 -12.87 -2.29
N GLY A 71 -24.51 -13.95 -2.28
CA GLY A 71 -24.73 -15.16 -3.09
C GLY A 71 -25.19 -16.33 -2.24
#